data_AF-A0A2E7EXG7-F1
#
_entry.id   AF-A0A2E7EXG7-F1
#
_cell.length_a   1.000
_cell.length_b   1.000
_cell.length_c   1.000
_cell.angle_alpha   90.00
_cell.angle_beta   90.00
_cell.angle_gamma   90.00
#
_symmetry.space_group_name_H-M   'P 1'
#
loop_
_entity.id
_entity.type
_entity.pdbx_description
1 polymer ?
#
loop_
_entity_poly.entity_id
_entity_poly.type
_entity_poly.pdbx_seq_one_letter_code
_entity_poly.pdbx_strand_id
1 'polypeptide(L)'
;MMASRRRRASIERTEYGGEFWNRWATRMMQLRFENQGNELIDFACTTNWERHTFEERLDLAGCLFPGSVHADDISLIAGGYFSACEVFGDFNMRNAYIAEDGVWLDQMKVYGGLRLRGSQIDGRLEMRNSVIARSTDLSELLAQNEIWATGCRFMEDVTAAYARFASNVSFNASRFSEGADFSSCVFEDVVSFQKSRFEGPASFECCIFEDKLWLTNAFFNQEARMGEARFRCEINLDGVTFGAPHAANENRFLEDFTARSGQRSL
;
A
#
# COMPACT_ATOMS: atom_id res chain seq x y z
N MET A 1 28.83 -14.15 -5.15
CA MET A 1 29.10 -13.99 -6.60
C MET A 1 27.83 -14.08 -7.46
N MET A 2 26.97 -15.09 -7.29
CA MET A 2 25.72 -15.24 -8.07
C MET A 2 24.65 -14.16 -7.81
N ALA A 3 24.37 -13.81 -6.55
CA ALA A 3 23.39 -12.76 -6.22
C ALA A 3 23.74 -11.39 -6.83
N SER A 4 25.04 -11.03 -6.85
CA SER A 4 25.54 -9.81 -7.48
C SER A 4 25.41 -9.81 -9.01
N ARG A 5 25.61 -10.97 -9.66
CA ARG A 5 25.38 -11.11 -11.11
C ARG A 5 23.89 -11.02 -11.46
N ARG A 6 23.00 -11.64 -10.67
CA ARG A 6 21.55 -11.55 -10.85
C ARG A 6 21.07 -10.12 -10.74
N ARG A 7 21.48 -9.42 -9.68
CA ARG A 7 21.14 -8.00 -9.46
C ARG A 7 21.53 -7.16 -10.67
N ARG A 8 22.78 -7.31 -11.15
CA ARG A 8 23.24 -6.61 -12.36
C ARG A 8 22.37 -6.95 -13.56
N ALA A 9 22.10 -8.22 -13.82
CA ALA A 9 21.28 -8.65 -14.95
C ALA A 9 19.83 -8.14 -14.88
N SER A 10 19.23 -8.02 -13.69
CA SER A 10 17.89 -7.44 -13.54
C SER A 10 17.87 -5.92 -13.66
N ILE A 11 18.96 -5.22 -13.34
CA ILE A 11 19.11 -3.78 -13.60
C ILE A 11 19.31 -3.56 -15.10
N GLU A 12 20.27 -4.24 -15.73
CA GLU A 12 20.50 -4.14 -17.19
C GLU A 12 19.21 -4.44 -17.98
N ARG A 13 18.35 -5.35 -17.49
CA ARG A 13 17.07 -5.64 -18.15
C ARG A 13 16.14 -4.43 -18.25
N THR A 14 16.16 -3.52 -17.27
CA THR A 14 15.29 -2.33 -17.27
C THR A 14 15.63 -1.38 -18.41
N GLU A 15 16.88 -1.39 -18.89
CA GLU A 15 17.38 -0.52 -19.97
C GLU A 15 16.84 -0.91 -21.36
N TYR A 16 16.34 -2.14 -21.53
CA TYR A 16 15.83 -2.63 -22.82
C TYR A 16 14.32 -2.40 -23.03
N GLY A 17 13.66 -1.74 -22.08
CA GLY A 17 12.24 -1.38 -22.15
C GLY A 17 11.26 -2.55 -21.92
N GLY A 18 9.98 -2.19 -21.78
CA GLY A 18 8.92 -3.11 -21.34
C GLY A 18 8.65 -4.30 -22.28
N GLU A 19 8.83 -4.15 -23.59
CA GLU A 19 8.63 -5.25 -24.55
C GLU A 19 9.65 -6.37 -24.34
N PHE A 20 10.93 -6.01 -24.17
CA PHE A 20 11.98 -6.98 -23.90
C PHE A 20 11.80 -7.61 -22.52
N TRP A 21 11.46 -6.80 -21.52
CA TRP A 21 11.14 -7.27 -20.18
C TRP A 21 10.04 -8.35 -20.22
N ASN A 22 8.93 -8.07 -20.91
CA ASN A 22 7.79 -8.98 -20.98
C ASN A 22 8.08 -10.27 -21.75
N ARG A 23 8.94 -10.24 -22.79
CA ARG A 23 9.40 -11.49 -23.42
C ARG A 23 10.16 -12.38 -22.45
N TRP A 24 11.07 -11.80 -21.67
CA TRP A 24 11.78 -12.54 -20.63
C TRP A 24 10.83 -13.09 -19.58
N ALA A 25 9.95 -12.23 -19.04
CA ALA A 25 9.01 -12.60 -18.00
C ALA A 25 8.09 -13.75 -18.44
N THR A 26 7.53 -13.65 -19.65
CA THR A 26 6.67 -14.69 -20.23
C THR A 26 7.41 -16.04 -20.33
N ARG A 27 8.67 -16.02 -20.78
CA ARG A 27 9.49 -17.24 -20.85
C ARG A 27 9.76 -17.84 -19.47
N MET A 28 10.06 -17.00 -18.48
CA MET A 28 10.29 -17.44 -17.11
C MET A 28 9.01 -18.03 -16.48
N MET A 29 7.85 -17.42 -16.73
CA MET A 29 6.57 -17.96 -16.27
C MET A 29 6.28 -19.33 -16.87
N GLN A 30 6.54 -19.51 -18.18
CA GLN A 30 6.40 -20.81 -18.83
C GLN A 30 7.33 -21.86 -18.20
N LEU A 31 8.61 -21.53 -18.00
CA LEU A 31 9.58 -22.43 -17.37
C LEU A 31 9.15 -22.81 -15.95
N ARG A 32 8.66 -21.86 -15.17
CA ARG A 32 8.16 -22.09 -13.81
C ARG A 32 6.95 -23.02 -13.80
N PHE A 33 6.03 -22.85 -14.75
CA PHE A 33 4.87 -23.72 -14.91
C PHE A 33 5.28 -25.15 -15.30
N GLU A 34 6.23 -25.30 -16.23
CA GLU A 34 6.72 -26.61 -16.70
C GLU A 34 7.57 -27.35 -15.64
N ASN A 35 8.13 -26.63 -14.66
CA ASN A 35 9.08 -27.16 -13.68
C ASN A 35 8.70 -26.78 -12.25
N GLN A 36 7.46 -27.10 -11.84
CA GLN A 36 6.95 -26.75 -10.52
C GLN A 36 7.84 -27.28 -9.39
N GLY A 37 8.14 -26.44 -8.41
CA GLY A 37 8.98 -26.77 -7.26
C GLY A 37 10.49 -26.71 -7.54
N ASN A 38 10.92 -26.28 -8.74
CA ASN A 38 12.33 -26.10 -9.05
C ASN A 38 12.86 -24.77 -8.48
N GLU A 39 13.58 -24.86 -7.36
CA GLU A 39 14.12 -23.69 -6.65
C GLU A 39 15.07 -22.84 -7.50
N LEU A 40 15.80 -23.41 -8.46
CA LEU A 40 16.69 -22.63 -9.34
C LEU A 40 15.90 -21.79 -10.35
N ILE A 41 14.77 -22.31 -10.82
CA ILE A 41 13.87 -21.56 -11.72
C ILE A 41 13.13 -20.50 -10.93
N ASP A 42 12.60 -20.82 -9.74
CA ASP A 42 11.99 -19.83 -8.85
C ASP A 42 13.00 -18.71 -8.51
N PHE A 43 14.25 -19.07 -8.20
CA PHE A 43 15.32 -18.11 -7.99
C PHE A 43 15.59 -17.24 -9.23
N ALA A 44 15.59 -17.81 -10.44
CA ALA A 44 15.81 -17.07 -11.68
C ALA A 44 14.63 -16.15 -12.06
N CYS A 45 13.41 -16.42 -11.58
CA CYS A 45 12.22 -15.58 -11.79
C CYS A 45 12.22 -14.30 -10.93
N THR A 46 12.98 -14.27 -9.85
CA THR A 46 13.02 -13.10 -8.98
C THR A 46 13.78 -11.92 -9.60
N THR A 47 13.34 -10.71 -9.26
CA THR A 47 14.01 -9.45 -9.61
C THR A 47 14.74 -8.93 -8.37
N ASN A 48 15.99 -8.47 -8.52
CA ASN A 48 16.75 -7.91 -7.40
C ASN A 48 17.30 -6.53 -7.75
N TRP A 49 16.83 -5.53 -7.03
CA TRP A 49 17.25 -4.13 -7.08
C TRP A 49 17.64 -3.61 -5.70
N GLU A 50 17.86 -4.50 -4.72
CA GLU A 50 18.20 -4.12 -3.34
C GLU A 50 19.37 -3.13 -3.32
N ARG A 51 19.25 -2.06 -2.54
CA ARG A 51 20.28 -1.00 -2.39
C ARG A 51 20.72 -0.37 -3.71
N HIS A 52 19.88 -0.37 -4.75
CA HIS A 52 20.19 0.27 -6.03
C HIS A 52 19.58 1.66 -6.11
N THR A 53 20.27 2.56 -6.79
CA THR A 53 19.77 3.90 -7.10
C THR A 53 19.50 3.97 -8.59
N PHE A 54 18.25 4.19 -8.96
CA PHE A 54 17.86 4.59 -10.31
C PHE A 54 17.84 6.12 -10.37
N GLU A 55 18.86 6.68 -11.01
CA GLU A 55 18.97 8.14 -11.25
C GLU A 55 17.98 8.60 -12.32
N GLU A 56 17.71 7.73 -13.30
CA GLU A 56 16.74 7.96 -14.37
C GLU A 56 15.39 7.31 -14.06
N ARG A 57 14.35 7.77 -14.78
CA ARG A 57 12.99 7.27 -14.64
C ARG A 57 12.96 5.76 -14.90
N LEU A 58 12.46 5.00 -13.93
CA LEU A 58 12.21 3.57 -14.10
C LEU A 58 10.78 3.37 -14.59
N ASP A 59 10.59 3.25 -15.90
CA ASP A 59 9.27 2.95 -16.50
C ASP A 59 9.16 1.48 -16.88
N LEU A 60 8.34 0.75 -16.13
CA LEU A 60 7.98 -0.64 -16.36
C LEU A 60 6.46 -0.82 -16.36
N ALA A 61 5.68 0.21 -16.68
CA ALA A 61 4.24 0.11 -16.71
C ALA A 61 3.78 -1.05 -17.64
N GLY A 62 2.83 -1.86 -17.17
CA GLY A 62 2.32 -3.04 -17.87
C GLY A 62 3.30 -4.23 -17.92
N CYS A 63 4.40 -4.20 -17.16
CA CYS A 63 5.34 -5.31 -17.12
C CYS A 63 4.92 -6.45 -16.20
N LEU A 64 5.31 -7.68 -16.58
CA LEU A 64 5.14 -8.88 -15.77
C LEU A 64 6.40 -9.15 -14.95
N PHE A 65 6.24 -9.48 -13.68
CA PHE A 65 7.32 -9.95 -12.80
C PHE A 65 7.06 -11.43 -12.46
N PRO A 66 7.84 -12.38 -13.03
CA PRO A 66 7.54 -13.80 -12.94
C PRO A 66 7.73 -14.40 -11.52
N GLY A 67 8.35 -13.64 -10.61
CA GLY A 67 8.52 -13.94 -9.20
C GLY A 67 8.64 -12.65 -8.38
N SER A 68 9.06 -12.78 -7.13
CA SER A 68 9.18 -11.64 -6.22
C SER A 68 10.17 -10.58 -6.70
N VAL A 69 9.86 -9.32 -6.41
CA VAL A 69 10.74 -8.16 -6.55
C VAL A 69 11.37 -7.88 -5.19
N HIS A 70 12.69 -7.93 -5.13
CA HIS A 70 13.49 -7.58 -3.96
C HIS A 70 14.16 -6.24 -4.22
N ALA A 71 13.57 -5.16 -3.70
CA ALA A 71 14.02 -3.79 -3.88
C ALA A 71 14.08 -3.06 -2.53
N ASP A 72 14.40 -3.77 -1.45
CA ASP A 72 14.66 -3.11 -0.17
C ASP A 72 15.87 -2.17 -0.27
N ASP A 73 15.78 -1.03 0.41
CA ASP A 73 16.76 0.06 0.36
C ASP A 73 16.96 0.64 -1.07
N ILE A 74 16.02 0.46 -1.99
CA ILE A 74 16.07 1.08 -3.33
C ILE A 74 15.92 2.60 -3.23
N SER A 75 16.56 3.32 -4.14
CA SER A 75 16.35 4.76 -4.34
C SER A 75 15.85 5.03 -5.77
N LEU A 76 14.71 5.71 -5.89
CA LEU A 76 14.12 6.13 -7.16
C LEU A 76 14.16 7.66 -7.25
N ILE A 77 15.13 8.20 -8.00
CA ILE A 77 15.39 9.64 -8.05
C ILE A 77 14.50 10.35 -9.07
N ALA A 78 14.25 9.74 -10.23
CA ALA A 78 13.38 10.28 -11.28
C ALA A 78 12.05 9.50 -11.42
N GLY A 79 11.61 8.93 -10.29
CA GLY A 79 10.35 8.21 -10.14
C GLY A 79 10.33 6.78 -10.70
N GLY A 80 9.33 6.01 -10.26
CA GLY A 80 9.10 4.62 -10.68
C GLY A 80 7.68 4.36 -11.13
N TYR A 81 7.51 3.86 -12.35
CA TYR A 81 6.22 3.61 -12.97
C TYR A 81 6.01 2.10 -13.12
N PHE A 82 5.11 1.56 -12.31
CA PHE A 82 4.73 0.15 -12.24
C PHE A 82 3.22 -0.05 -12.39
N SER A 83 2.50 0.95 -12.91
CA SER A 83 1.07 0.83 -13.16
C SER A 83 0.78 -0.33 -14.11
N ALA A 84 -0.32 -1.04 -13.87
CA ALA A 84 -0.76 -2.23 -14.60
C ALA A 84 0.24 -3.41 -14.60
N CYS A 85 1.26 -3.40 -13.73
CA CYS A 85 2.14 -4.54 -13.56
C CYS A 85 1.44 -5.72 -12.88
N GLU A 86 1.89 -6.93 -13.19
CA GLU A 86 1.52 -8.14 -12.46
C GLU A 86 2.76 -8.78 -11.84
N VAL A 87 2.75 -8.95 -10.51
CA VAL A 87 3.86 -9.52 -9.74
C VAL A 87 3.45 -10.88 -9.19
N PHE A 88 4.03 -11.96 -9.73
CA PHE A 88 3.77 -13.35 -9.34
C PHE A 88 4.58 -13.78 -8.11
N GLY A 89 4.63 -12.89 -7.11
CA GLY A 89 5.37 -13.00 -5.86
C GLY A 89 5.18 -11.72 -5.03
N ASP A 90 6.09 -11.49 -4.08
CA ASP A 90 6.08 -10.29 -3.24
C ASP A 90 6.67 -9.09 -3.96
N PHE A 91 6.17 -7.89 -3.67
CA PHE A 91 6.75 -6.62 -4.10
C PHE A 91 7.36 -5.90 -2.89
N ASN A 92 8.68 -6.06 -2.70
CA ASN A 92 9.39 -5.58 -1.52
C ASN A 92 10.19 -4.32 -1.84
N MET A 93 9.89 -3.24 -1.14
CA MET A 93 10.54 -1.95 -1.19
C MET A 93 10.65 -1.37 0.23
N ARG A 94 11.12 -2.16 1.20
CA ARG A 94 11.30 -1.67 2.58
C ARG A 94 12.45 -0.67 2.61
N ASN A 95 12.35 0.36 3.45
CA ASN A 95 13.33 1.44 3.54
C ASN A 95 13.65 2.10 2.20
N ALA A 96 12.71 2.08 1.25
CA ALA A 96 12.93 2.72 -0.05
C ALA A 96 12.97 4.25 0.11
N TYR A 97 13.77 4.91 -0.71
CA TYR A 97 13.72 6.34 -0.91
C TYR A 97 13.11 6.64 -2.28
N ILE A 98 12.04 7.42 -2.30
CA ILE A 98 11.36 7.82 -3.53
C ILE A 98 11.33 9.34 -3.54
N ALA A 99 12.04 9.94 -4.49
CA ALA A 99 12.15 11.38 -4.61
C ALA A 99 10.83 12.02 -5.12
N GLU A 100 10.87 13.32 -5.40
CA GLU A 100 9.70 14.18 -5.68
C GLU A 100 8.83 13.71 -6.84
N ASP A 101 9.39 12.97 -7.81
CA ASP A 101 8.61 12.40 -8.90
C ASP A 101 7.64 11.33 -8.39
N GLY A 102 7.96 10.58 -7.33
CA GLY A 102 7.03 9.60 -6.75
C GLY A 102 7.03 8.23 -7.42
N VAL A 103 6.01 7.44 -7.10
CA VAL A 103 5.85 6.05 -7.56
C VAL A 103 4.40 5.75 -7.94
N TRP A 104 4.23 5.13 -9.11
CA TRP A 104 2.93 4.79 -9.68
C TRP A 104 2.73 3.28 -9.71
N LEU A 105 1.72 2.83 -8.99
CA LEU A 105 1.31 1.44 -8.80
C LEU A 105 -0.17 1.25 -9.19
N ASP A 106 -0.77 2.15 -9.98
CA ASP A 106 -2.19 2.08 -10.36
C ASP A 106 -2.50 0.79 -11.12
N GLN A 107 -3.63 0.15 -10.84
CA GLN A 107 -4.10 -1.09 -11.50
C GLN A 107 -3.12 -2.26 -11.40
N MET A 108 -2.17 -2.20 -10.47
CA MET A 108 -1.21 -3.26 -10.24
C MET A 108 -1.87 -4.47 -9.58
N LYS A 109 -1.38 -5.68 -9.91
CA LYS A 109 -1.73 -6.91 -9.20
C LYS A 109 -0.48 -7.51 -8.58
N VAL A 110 -0.48 -7.67 -7.26
CA VAL A 110 0.57 -8.37 -6.52
C VAL A 110 -0.03 -9.63 -5.94
N TYR A 111 0.44 -10.79 -6.41
CA TYR A 111 -0.04 -12.09 -5.96
C TYR A 111 0.58 -12.52 -4.63
N GLY A 112 1.69 -11.90 -4.23
CA GLY A 112 2.26 -11.94 -2.88
C GLY A 112 1.87 -10.71 -2.07
N GLY A 113 2.75 -10.32 -1.15
CA GLY A 113 2.59 -9.14 -0.29
C GLY A 113 3.23 -7.88 -0.87
N LEU A 114 2.79 -6.72 -0.39
CA LEU A 114 3.36 -5.40 -0.70
C LEU A 114 4.06 -4.86 0.54
N ARG A 115 5.37 -4.57 0.47
CA ARG A 115 6.15 -4.09 1.62
C ARG A 115 6.78 -2.75 1.32
N LEU A 116 6.33 -1.72 2.02
CA LEU A 116 6.86 -0.34 1.98
C LEU A 116 7.29 0.14 3.36
N ARG A 117 7.39 -0.75 4.35
CA ARG A 117 7.79 -0.42 5.72
C ARG A 117 9.03 0.48 5.76
N GLY A 118 8.98 1.53 6.57
CA GLY A 118 10.11 2.42 6.83
C GLY A 118 10.56 3.23 5.61
N SER A 119 9.80 3.22 4.52
CA SER A 119 10.17 3.98 3.32
C SER A 119 9.90 5.46 3.49
N GLN A 120 10.65 6.28 2.74
CA GLN A 120 10.42 7.71 2.61
C GLN A 120 10.00 8.02 1.17
N ILE A 121 8.85 8.67 1.03
CA ILE A 121 8.29 9.08 -0.27
C ILE A 121 8.10 10.59 -0.24
N ASP A 122 9.00 11.31 -0.91
CA ASP A 122 8.94 12.77 -1.05
C ASP A 122 7.94 13.19 -2.14
N GLY A 123 7.78 12.34 -3.17
CA GLY A 123 6.76 12.46 -4.21
C GLY A 123 5.43 11.79 -3.86
N ARG A 124 4.60 11.54 -4.88
CA ARG A 124 3.30 10.87 -4.72
C ARG A 124 3.42 9.35 -4.65
N LEU A 125 2.48 8.70 -3.97
CA LEU A 125 2.23 7.27 -4.07
C LEU A 125 0.85 7.04 -4.69
N GLU A 126 0.82 6.60 -5.94
CA GLU A 126 -0.40 6.36 -6.70
C GLU A 126 -0.67 4.84 -6.75
N MET A 127 -1.81 4.36 -6.27
CA MET A 127 -2.11 2.93 -6.20
C MET A 127 -3.59 2.63 -6.52
N ARG A 128 -4.21 3.41 -7.40
CA ARG A 128 -5.66 3.29 -7.64
C ARG A 128 -6.01 1.96 -8.29
N ASN A 129 -7.08 1.33 -7.82
CA ASN A 129 -7.65 0.09 -8.37
C ASN A 129 -6.68 -1.12 -8.35
N SER A 130 -5.71 -1.12 -7.44
CA SER A 130 -4.73 -2.21 -7.33
C SER A 130 -5.24 -3.34 -6.44
N VAL A 131 -4.68 -4.54 -6.65
CA VAL A 131 -5.05 -5.76 -5.91
C VAL A 131 -3.82 -6.37 -5.29
N ILE A 132 -3.81 -6.50 -3.97
CA ILE A 132 -2.74 -7.16 -3.22
C ILE A 132 -3.32 -8.41 -2.57
N ALA A 133 -2.82 -9.58 -2.97
CA ALA A 133 -3.38 -10.87 -2.59
C ALA A 133 -2.92 -11.35 -1.20
N ARG A 134 -1.78 -10.86 -0.71
CA ARG A 134 -1.28 -11.12 0.64
C ARG A 134 -1.11 -9.83 1.44
N SER A 135 -0.54 -9.94 2.64
CA SER A 135 -0.40 -8.82 3.54
C SER A 135 0.30 -7.59 2.93
N THR A 136 -0.19 -6.42 3.32
CA THR A 136 0.39 -5.12 2.96
C THR A 136 0.97 -4.45 4.20
N ASP A 137 2.25 -4.09 4.14
CA ASP A 137 2.99 -3.47 5.23
C ASP A 137 3.48 -2.08 4.82
N LEU A 138 2.81 -1.06 5.36
CA LEU A 138 3.13 0.36 5.26
C LEU A 138 3.59 0.93 6.62
N SER A 139 3.96 0.06 7.57
CA SER A 139 4.36 0.52 8.90
C SER A 139 5.56 1.47 8.83
N GLU A 140 5.59 2.51 9.66
CA GLU A 140 6.69 3.50 9.69
C GLU A 140 6.93 4.24 8.35
N LEU A 141 5.97 4.23 7.41
CA LEU A 141 6.06 4.97 6.14
C LEU A 141 6.07 6.49 6.41
N LEU A 142 6.98 7.21 5.76
CA LEU A 142 7.05 8.67 5.79
C LEU A 142 6.69 9.22 4.41
N ALA A 143 5.48 9.72 4.24
CA ALA A 143 5.01 10.30 2.97
C ALA A 143 4.86 11.82 3.09
N GLN A 144 5.62 12.56 2.28
CA GLN A 144 5.58 14.02 2.26
C GLN A 144 4.49 14.56 1.32
N ASN A 145 4.02 13.76 0.37
CA ASN A 145 3.02 14.14 -0.62
C ASN A 145 1.81 13.19 -0.58
N GLU A 146 0.88 13.42 -1.52
CA GLU A 146 -0.39 12.71 -1.58
C GLU A 146 -0.22 11.19 -1.78
N ILE A 147 -1.08 10.43 -1.10
CA ILE A 147 -1.27 9.00 -1.33
C ILE A 147 -2.68 8.74 -1.86
N TRP A 148 -2.76 8.12 -3.03
CA TRP A 148 -4.02 7.76 -3.68
C TRP A 148 -4.16 6.24 -3.82
N ALA A 149 -4.63 5.59 -2.76
CA ALA A 149 -4.92 4.16 -2.69
C ALA A 149 -6.43 3.88 -2.83
N THR A 150 -7.08 4.50 -3.82
CA THR A 150 -8.54 4.42 -4.03
C THR A 150 -8.96 3.19 -4.82
N GLY A 151 -10.04 2.52 -4.45
CA GLY A 151 -10.56 1.36 -5.18
C GLY A 151 -9.70 0.11 -5.05
N CYS A 152 -8.78 0.08 -4.07
CA CYS A 152 -7.90 -1.07 -3.85
C CYS A 152 -8.65 -2.26 -3.28
N ARG A 153 -8.12 -3.46 -3.52
CA ARG A 153 -8.54 -4.69 -2.84
C ARG A 153 -7.34 -5.30 -2.11
N PHE A 154 -7.37 -5.21 -0.79
CA PHE A 154 -6.41 -5.87 0.10
C PHE A 154 -7.05 -7.16 0.62
N MET A 155 -6.49 -8.29 0.20
CA MET A 155 -7.10 -9.60 0.44
C MET A 155 -6.72 -10.21 1.79
N GLU A 156 -5.64 -9.71 2.41
CA GLU A 156 -5.17 -10.07 3.75
C GLU A 156 -4.90 -8.80 4.56
N ASP A 157 -4.25 -8.94 5.73
CA ASP A 157 -4.01 -7.85 6.67
C ASP A 157 -3.24 -6.68 6.05
N VAL A 158 -3.68 -5.47 6.38
CA VAL A 158 -2.99 -4.21 6.08
C VAL A 158 -2.55 -3.57 7.39
N THR A 159 -1.28 -3.19 7.48
CA THR A 159 -0.79 -2.32 8.57
C THR A 159 -0.14 -1.07 8.00
N ALA A 160 -0.46 0.07 8.59
CA ALA A 160 0.23 1.34 8.40
C ALA A 160 0.70 1.89 9.76
N ALA A 161 0.87 1.03 10.77
CA ALA A 161 1.16 1.45 12.13
C ALA A 161 2.40 2.36 12.18
N TYR A 162 2.30 3.46 12.93
CA TYR A 162 3.35 4.48 13.07
C TYR A 162 3.73 5.23 11.78
N ALA A 163 2.95 5.13 10.70
CA ALA A 163 3.16 5.92 9.50
C ALA A 163 2.83 7.41 9.73
N ARG A 164 3.50 8.28 8.96
CA ARG A 164 3.30 9.73 8.98
C ARG A 164 3.02 10.23 7.56
N PHE A 165 1.92 10.96 7.43
CA PHE A 165 1.45 11.50 6.16
C PHE A 165 1.34 13.01 6.27
N ALA A 166 2.20 13.73 5.56
CA ALA A 166 2.26 15.19 5.59
C ALA A 166 1.20 15.86 4.68
N SER A 167 0.54 15.08 3.82
CA SER A 167 -0.45 15.55 2.85
C SER A 167 -1.61 14.55 2.71
N ASN A 168 -2.50 14.80 1.76
CA ASN A 168 -3.76 14.08 1.60
C ASN A 168 -3.57 12.57 1.40
N VAL A 169 -4.36 11.77 2.12
CA VAL A 169 -4.39 10.31 1.99
C VAL A 169 -5.79 9.84 1.66
N SER A 170 -5.93 9.06 0.58
CA SER A 170 -7.22 8.51 0.17
C SER A 170 -7.19 6.99 0.03
N PHE A 171 -8.04 6.33 0.79
CA PHE A 171 -8.42 4.92 0.65
C PHE A 171 -9.88 4.77 0.18
N ASN A 172 -10.40 5.78 -0.52
CA ASN A 172 -11.79 5.81 -0.93
C ASN A 172 -12.17 4.60 -1.79
N ALA A 173 -13.35 4.03 -1.53
CA ALA A 173 -13.88 2.85 -2.21
C ALA A 173 -12.99 1.60 -2.14
N SER A 174 -11.99 1.56 -1.24
CA SER A 174 -11.13 0.39 -1.05
C SER A 174 -11.77 -0.64 -0.14
N ARG A 175 -11.39 -1.91 -0.35
CA ARG A 175 -11.84 -3.05 0.46
C ARG A 175 -10.67 -3.68 1.20
N PHE A 176 -10.83 -3.80 2.51
CA PHE A 176 -9.92 -4.52 3.42
C PHE A 176 -10.63 -5.81 3.84
N SER A 177 -10.17 -6.95 3.31
CA SER A 177 -10.83 -8.24 3.52
C SER A 177 -10.56 -8.83 4.90
N GLU A 178 -9.39 -8.58 5.47
CA GLU A 178 -8.99 -8.99 6.82
C GLU A 178 -8.76 -7.76 7.71
N GLY A 179 -7.80 -7.78 8.63
CA GLY A 179 -7.53 -6.68 9.55
C GLY A 179 -6.91 -5.46 8.86
N ALA A 180 -7.30 -4.26 9.31
CA ALA A 180 -6.70 -2.99 8.88
C ALA A 180 -6.23 -2.18 10.10
N ASP A 181 -4.92 -2.10 10.29
CA ASP A 181 -4.30 -1.43 11.43
C ASP A 181 -3.60 -0.13 11.02
N PHE A 182 -4.21 1.00 11.37
CA PHE A 182 -3.65 2.34 11.23
C PHE A 182 -3.17 2.90 12.56
N SER A 183 -2.97 2.08 13.59
CA SER A 183 -2.67 2.56 14.93
C SER A 183 -1.42 3.46 14.97
N SER A 184 -1.50 4.50 15.80
CA SER A 184 -0.42 5.49 15.98
C SER A 184 0.00 6.24 14.69
N CYS A 185 -0.85 6.28 13.65
CA CYS A 185 -0.60 7.13 12.49
C CYS A 185 -0.72 8.63 12.84
N VAL A 186 0.02 9.45 12.11
CA VAL A 186 -0.14 10.91 12.09
C VAL A 186 -0.57 11.34 10.70
N PHE A 187 -1.75 11.92 10.59
CA PHE A 187 -2.28 12.53 9.38
C PHE A 187 -2.27 14.05 9.56
N GLU A 188 -1.36 14.73 8.88
CA GLU A 188 -1.18 16.19 8.98
C GLU A 188 -2.19 16.96 8.11
N ASP A 189 -2.76 16.30 7.09
CA ASP A 189 -3.80 16.83 6.18
C ASP A 189 -4.98 15.85 6.07
N VAL A 190 -5.89 16.07 5.11
CA VAL A 190 -7.13 15.30 4.95
C VAL A 190 -6.84 13.82 4.72
N VAL A 191 -7.50 12.97 5.51
CA VAL A 191 -7.54 11.52 5.28
C VAL A 191 -8.96 11.06 5.02
N SER A 192 -9.12 10.23 3.98
CA SER A 192 -10.43 9.84 3.47
C SER A 192 -10.54 8.33 3.25
N PHE A 193 -11.60 7.76 3.81
CA PHE A 193 -12.03 6.36 3.71
C PHE A 193 -13.47 6.27 3.20
N GLN A 194 -13.92 7.25 2.42
CA GLN A 194 -15.29 7.30 1.93
C GLN A 194 -15.62 6.06 1.10
N LYS A 195 -16.78 5.45 1.37
CA LYS A 195 -17.26 4.22 0.71
C LYS A 195 -16.30 3.02 0.86
N SER A 196 -15.32 3.07 1.76
CA SER A 196 -14.46 1.92 2.02
C SER A 196 -15.24 0.83 2.77
N ARG A 197 -14.77 -0.41 2.65
CA ARG A 197 -15.35 -1.57 3.35
C ARG A 197 -14.27 -2.29 4.13
N PHE A 198 -14.45 -2.37 5.45
CA PHE A 198 -13.60 -3.13 6.36
C PHE A 198 -14.35 -4.40 6.76
N GLU A 199 -13.94 -5.55 6.21
CA GLU A 199 -14.57 -6.85 6.47
C GLU A 199 -14.04 -7.49 7.76
N GLY A 200 -12.76 -7.24 8.08
CA GLY A 200 -12.11 -7.53 9.34
C GLY A 200 -12.05 -6.33 10.29
N PRO A 201 -11.40 -6.49 11.46
CA PRO A 201 -11.25 -5.41 12.43
C PRO A 201 -10.47 -4.22 11.86
N ALA A 202 -10.89 -3.00 12.20
CA ALA A 202 -10.20 -1.77 11.82
C ALA A 202 -9.73 -1.02 13.08
N SER A 203 -8.45 -0.67 13.16
CA SER A 203 -7.91 0.12 14.27
C SER A 203 -7.33 1.45 13.81
N PHE A 204 -7.74 2.51 14.48
CA PHE A 204 -7.19 3.86 14.42
C PHE A 204 -6.74 4.32 15.82
N GLU A 205 -6.43 3.37 16.71
CA GLU A 205 -6.01 3.66 18.07
C GLU A 205 -4.77 4.56 18.09
N CYS A 206 -4.72 5.52 19.01
CA CYS A 206 -3.62 6.48 19.16
C CYS A 206 -3.29 7.33 17.91
N CYS A 207 -4.17 7.39 16.90
CA CYS A 207 -3.97 8.25 15.74
C CYS A 207 -4.04 9.73 16.10
N ILE A 208 -3.33 10.56 15.34
CA ILE A 208 -3.45 12.02 15.37
C ILE A 208 -3.97 12.47 14.00
N PHE A 209 -5.13 13.11 14.00
CA PHE A 209 -5.72 13.74 12.82
C PHE A 209 -5.68 15.26 13.02
N GLU A 210 -4.75 15.91 12.31
CA GLU A 210 -4.57 17.36 12.37
C GLU A 210 -5.59 18.10 11.51
N ASP A 211 -5.97 17.53 10.35
CA ASP A 211 -7.06 18.00 9.48
C ASP A 211 -8.11 16.89 9.26
N LYS A 212 -9.05 17.09 8.32
CA LYS A 212 -10.31 16.34 8.22
C LYS A 212 -10.15 14.83 8.10
N LEU A 213 -11.06 14.11 8.75
CA LEU A 213 -11.28 12.67 8.55
C LEU A 213 -12.64 12.44 7.86
N TRP A 214 -12.64 11.84 6.67
CA TRP A 214 -13.87 11.50 5.96
C TRP A 214 -14.13 10.00 5.94
N LEU A 215 -15.24 9.60 6.56
CA LEU A 215 -15.74 8.22 6.63
C LEU A 215 -17.11 8.08 5.97
N THR A 216 -17.53 9.05 5.16
CA THR A 216 -18.84 9.06 4.50
C THR A 216 -19.13 7.72 3.79
N ASN A 217 -20.23 7.07 4.15
CA ASN A 217 -20.64 5.75 3.66
C ASN A 217 -19.60 4.61 3.85
N ALA A 218 -18.69 4.73 4.81
CA ALA A 218 -17.81 3.62 5.17
C ALA A 218 -18.60 2.50 5.87
N PHE A 219 -18.22 1.26 5.61
CA PHE A 219 -18.84 0.08 6.23
C PHE A 219 -17.82 -0.69 7.06
N PHE A 220 -18.14 -0.93 8.33
CA PHE A 220 -17.35 -1.73 9.26
C PHE A 220 -18.11 -3.02 9.61
N ASN A 221 -17.69 -4.14 9.05
CA ASN A 221 -18.33 -5.43 9.31
C ASN A 221 -17.97 -5.98 10.69
N GLN A 222 -16.74 -5.70 11.14
CA GLN A 222 -16.20 -6.10 12.44
C GLN A 222 -15.89 -4.87 13.33
N GLU A 223 -15.17 -5.08 14.43
CA GLU A 223 -14.86 -4.03 15.41
C GLU A 223 -14.04 -2.89 14.78
N ALA A 224 -14.45 -1.65 15.04
CA ALA A 224 -13.70 -0.44 14.70
C ALA A 224 -13.24 0.24 15.99
N ARG A 225 -11.92 0.44 16.15
CA ARG A 225 -11.32 1.03 17.36
C ARG A 225 -10.71 2.39 17.08
N MET A 226 -10.94 3.35 17.97
CA MET A 226 -10.33 4.70 17.94
C MET A 226 -9.82 5.14 19.32
N GLY A 227 -9.54 4.17 20.21
CA GLY A 227 -9.05 4.43 21.56
C GLY A 227 -7.81 5.33 21.54
N GLU A 228 -7.84 6.40 22.33
CA GLU A 228 -6.73 7.38 22.44
C GLU A 228 -6.42 8.19 21.17
N ALA A 229 -7.24 8.08 20.12
CA ALA A 229 -7.14 8.96 18.96
C ALA A 229 -7.38 10.43 19.37
N ARG A 230 -6.67 11.34 18.71
CA ARG A 230 -6.74 12.78 18.90
C ARG A 230 -7.20 13.43 17.60
N PHE A 231 -8.21 14.29 17.71
CA PHE A 231 -8.79 14.99 16.57
C PHE A 231 -8.69 16.49 16.79
N ARG A 232 -8.10 17.21 15.83
CA ARG A 232 -8.07 18.68 15.82
C ARG A 232 -8.93 19.27 14.69
N CYS A 233 -9.83 18.45 14.15
CA CYS A 233 -10.46 18.63 12.86
C CYS A 233 -11.95 18.29 12.85
N GLU A 234 -12.59 18.57 11.71
CA GLU A 234 -13.94 18.08 11.38
C GLU A 234 -13.89 16.64 10.90
N ILE A 235 -14.90 15.86 11.28
CA ILE A 235 -14.99 14.45 10.91
C ILE A 235 -16.38 14.18 10.37
N ASN A 236 -16.43 13.61 9.17
CA ASN A 236 -17.69 13.30 8.50
C ASN A 236 -17.98 11.80 8.61
N LEU A 237 -19.04 11.46 9.35
CA LEU A 237 -19.51 10.09 9.57
C LEU A 237 -20.82 9.80 8.82
N ASP A 238 -21.21 10.63 7.86
CA ASP A 238 -22.51 10.53 7.21
C ASP A 238 -22.66 9.18 6.50
N GLY A 239 -23.67 8.41 6.89
CA GLY A 239 -23.96 7.09 6.30
C GLY A 239 -22.97 5.98 6.68
N VAL A 240 -22.13 6.17 7.71
CA VAL A 240 -21.35 5.07 8.28
C VAL A 240 -22.29 3.98 8.78
N THR A 241 -21.97 2.71 8.48
CA THR A 241 -22.78 1.56 8.86
C THR A 241 -21.93 0.44 9.45
N PHE A 242 -22.53 -0.34 10.34
CA PHE A 242 -21.88 -1.47 11.02
C PHE A 242 -22.58 -2.80 10.72
N GLY A 243 -21.81 -3.90 10.68
CA GLY A 243 -22.35 -5.25 10.54
C GLY A 243 -23.28 -5.63 11.71
N ALA A 244 -24.34 -6.40 11.44
CA ALA A 244 -25.42 -6.69 12.38
C ALA A 244 -25.00 -7.14 13.81
N PRO A 245 -23.99 -8.02 14.02
CA PRO A 245 -23.59 -8.40 15.38
C PRO A 245 -22.83 -7.28 16.13
N HIS A 246 -22.49 -6.19 15.46
CA HIS A 246 -21.68 -5.09 15.98
C HIS A 246 -22.35 -3.72 15.82
N ALA A 247 -23.64 -3.69 15.50
CA ALA A 247 -24.43 -2.46 15.50
C ALA A 247 -24.41 -1.77 16.88
N ALA A 248 -24.28 -2.53 17.98
CA ALA A 248 -24.10 -1.94 19.32
C ALA A 248 -22.75 -1.21 19.51
N ASN A 249 -21.74 -1.49 18.68
CA ASN A 249 -20.46 -0.77 18.68
C ASN A 249 -20.60 0.61 18.02
N GLU A 250 -21.68 0.87 17.27
CA GLU A 250 -21.97 2.19 16.70
C GLU A 250 -22.00 3.26 17.79
N ASN A 251 -22.73 3.00 18.88
CA ASN A 251 -22.82 3.93 20.01
C ASN A 251 -21.45 4.17 20.65
N ARG A 252 -20.65 3.12 20.88
CA ARG A 252 -19.32 3.28 21.49
C ARG A 252 -18.35 4.04 20.57
N PHE A 253 -18.37 3.74 19.28
CA PHE A 253 -17.55 4.44 18.28
C PHE A 253 -17.93 5.93 18.20
N LEU A 254 -19.23 6.24 18.21
CA LEU A 254 -19.75 7.62 18.21
C LEU A 254 -19.61 8.34 19.56
N GLU A 255 -19.61 7.63 20.68
CA GLU A 255 -19.39 8.16 22.03
C GLU A 255 -17.93 8.48 22.28
N ASP A 256 -17.01 7.56 21.95
CA ASP A 256 -15.57 7.80 21.97
C ASP A 256 -15.23 9.02 21.08
N PHE A 257 -15.98 9.20 19.99
CA PHE A 257 -15.86 10.35 19.11
C PHE A 257 -16.33 11.67 19.73
N THR A 258 -17.58 11.74 20.19
CA THR A 258 -18.18 12.99 20.73
C THR A 258 -17.44 13.49 21.98
N ALA A 259 -16.90 12.57 22.78
CA ALA A 259 -16.07 12.92 23.94
C ALA A 259 -14.73 13.57 23.56
N ARG A 260 -14.21 13.32 22.35
CA ARG A 260 -12.83 13.64 21.95
C ARG A 260 -12.70 14.70 20.86
N SER A 261 -13.73 14.93 20.05
CA SER A 261 -13.72 15.99 19.02
C SER A 261 -14.03 17.38 19.56
N GLY A 262 -14.49 17.51 20.81
CA GLY A 262 -14.95 18.78 21.38
C GLY A 262 -16.17 19.39 20.67
N GLN A 263 -16.68 18.73 19.63
CA GLN A 263 -17.86 19.12 18.87
C GLN A 263 -19.07 18.37 19.44
N ARG A 264 -20.02 19.13 20.00
CA ARG A 264 -21.36 18.62 20.30
C ARG A 264 -22.05 18.30 18.98
N SER A 265 -22.64 17.12 18.90
CA SER A 265 -23.54 16.72 17.81
C SER A 265 -24.62 17.78 17.56
N LEU A 266 -24.91 18.05 16.28
CA LEU A 266 -26.13 18.71 15.82
C LEU A 266 -27.14 17.64 15.39
#